data_AF-A0AAE1NDD2-F1
#
_entry.id   AF-A0AAE1NDD2-F1
#
_cell.length_a   1.000
_cell.length_b   1.000
_cell.length_c   1.000
_cell.angle_alpha   90.00
_cell.angle_beta   90.00
_cell.angle_gamma   90.00
#
_symmetry.space_group_name_H-M   'P 1'
#
loop_
_entity.id
_entity.type
_entity.pdbx_description
1 polymer ?
#
loop_
_entity_poly.entity_id
_entity_poly.type
_entity_poly.pdbx_seq_one_letter_code
_entity_poly.pdbx_strand_id
1 'polypeptide(L)'
;QLQEVTDGTPKQDVLVIQGDWNAKIGKDAQAQWQGTCGPSCNATTNERGFRLLEFAATNNLVVANTLGNHKPSRIWTWHSPNNQYHNQIDYILVRKRFQTGINAARTRAFPGADIGSDHNLVMMTFRIRLRNTNKANFTRLRFNLDKLKDPSIKEEFQAKIGAHLVQ
;
A
#
# COMPACT_ATOMS: atom_id res chain seq x y z
N GLN A 1 -10.92 7.26 13.29
CA GLN A 1 -10.94 6.66 11.95
C GLN A 1 -9.56 6.14 11.49
N LEU A 2 -8.55 6.97 11.20
CA LEU A 2 -7.26 6.43 10.68
C LEU A 2 -6.51 5.56 11.71
N GLN A 3 -6.47 6.00 12.97
CA GLN A 3 -5.84 5.23 14.05
C GLN A 3 -6.51 3.86 14.24
N GLU A 4 -7.84 3.85 14.28
CA GLU A 4 -8.65 2.65 14.39
C GLU A 4 -8.38 1.63 13.26
N VAL A 5 -8.26 2.08 12.01
CA VAL A 5 -7.89 1.21 10.89
C VAL A 5 -6.45 0.68 11.05
N THR A 6 -5.54 1.52 11.54
CA THR A 6 -4.13 1.14 11.77
C THR A 6 -4.01 0.08 12.87
N ASP A 7 -4.82 0.20 13.92
CA ASP A 7 -4.90 -0.73 15.05
C ASP A 7 -5.61 -2.03 14.68
N GLY A 8 -6.68 -1.95 13.88
CA GLY A 8 -7.41 -3.10 13.38
C GLY A 8 -6.65 -3.94 12.35
N THR A 9 -5.62 -3.38 11.71
CA THR A 9 -4.80 -4.10 10.72
C THR A 9 -3.79 -5.04 11.41
N PRO A 10 -3.81 -6.36 11.14
CA PRO A 10 -2.87 -7.30 11.74
C PRO A 10 -1.41 -6.88 11.55
N LYS A 11 -0.61 -6.97 12.62
CA LYS A 11 0.80 -6.53 12.59
C LYS A 11 1.66 -7.29 11.57
N GLN A 12 1.25 -8.50 11.20
CA GLN A 12 1.91 -9.37 10.21
C GLN A 12 1.62 -9.00 8.76
N ASP A 13 0.58 -8.19 8.52
CA ASP A 13 0.19 -7.77 7.20
C ASP A 13 0.97 -6.52 6.80
N VAL A 14 1.26 -6.41 5.51
CA VAL A 14 1.85 -5.20 4.95
C VAL A 14 0.79 -4.10 4.98
N LEU A 15 1.02 -3.08 5.81
CA LEU A 15 0.22 -1.86 5.84
C LEU A 15 0.96 -0.76 5.09
N VAL A 16 0.28 -0.18 4.09
CA VAL A 16 0.70 1.02 3.36
C VAL A 16 -0.42 2.04 3.49
N ILE A 17 -0.10 3.23 3.99
CA ILE A 17 -1.03 4.36 4.08
C ILE A 17 -0.50 5.43 3.11
N GLN A 18 -1.31 5.90 2.18
CA GLN A 18 -0.89 6.90 1.20
C GLN A 18 -1.98 7.93 0.95
N GLY A 19 -1.56 9.13 0.54
CA GLY A 19 -2.47 10.19 0.11
C GLY A 19 -1.89 11.58 0.35
N ASP A 20 -2.74 12.58 0.13
CA ASP A 20 -2.48 13.97 0.48
C ASP A 20 -2.75 14.18 1.97
N TRP A 21 -1.70 14.50 2.72
CA TRP A 21 -1.79 14.79 4.15
C TRP A 21 -1.90 16.28 4.43
N ASN A 22 -1.70 17.11 3.41
CA ASN A 22 -1.59 18.55 3.52
C ASN A 22 -0.61 18.96 4.65
N ALA A 23 0.44 18.15 4.84
CA ALA A 23 1.43 18.29 5.91
C ALA A 23 2.79 18.58 5.27
N LYS A 24 3.66 19.33 5.94
CA LYS A 24 5.04 19.55 5.47
C LYS A 24 5.99 18.99 6.50
N ILE A 25 6.70 17.94 6.14
CA ILE A 25 7.87 17.46 6.87
C ILE A 25 9.10 18.13 6.27
N GLY A 26 9.92 18.73 7.12
CA GLY A 26 11.14 19.45 6.77
C GLY A 26 12.41 18.79 7.29
N LYS A 27 13.55 19.30 6.84
CA LYS A 27 14.88 18.85 7.28
C LYS A 27 15.15 19.17 8.76
N ASP A 28 14.50 20.20 9.29
CA ASP A 28 14.51 20.60 10.70
C ASP A 28 14.02 19.50 11.65
N ALA A 29 13.11 18.63 11.21
CA ALA A 29 12.62 17.51 12.02
C ALA A 29 13.51 16.25 11.96
N GLN A 30 14.43 16.14 10.99
CA GLN A 30 15.14 14.88 10.72
C GLN A 30 15.95 14.37 11.93
N ALA A 31 16.60 15.27 12.67
CA ALA A 31 17.45 14.90 13.79
C ALA A 31 16.65 14.33 14.98
N GLN A 32 15.45 14.87 15.23
CA GLN A 32 14.57 14.44 16.32
C GLN A 32 13.78 13.18 15.97
N TRP A 33 13.43 13.00 14.68
CA TRP A 33 12.55 11.94 14.20
C TRP A 33 13.31 10.86 13.41
N GLN A 34 14.53 10.54 13.86
CA GLN A 34 15.39 9.56 13.22
C GLN A 34 14.70 8.19 13.09
N GLY A 35 14.74 7.65 11.87
CA GLY A 35 14.11 6.37 11.56
C GLY A 35 12.60 6.42 11.40
N THR A 36 11.97 7.60 11.42
CA THR A 36 10.58 7.84 10.99
C THR A 36 10.55 8.53 9.62
N CYS A 37 11.37 9.57 9.44
CA CYS A 37 11.54 10.27 8.15
C CYS A 37 13.02 10.29 7.70
N GLY A 38 13.23 10.65 6.45
CA GLY A 38 14.55 10.75 5.81
C GLY A 38 14.89 12.15 5.27
N PRO A 39 15.98 12.27 4.51
CA PRO A 39 16.53 13.57 4.09
C PRO A 39 15.77 14.24 2.94
N SER A 40 14.96 13.50 2.16
CA SER A 40 14.19 14.03 1.03
C SER A 40 12.88 14.65 1.50
N CYS A 41 13.00 15.81 2.16
CA CYS A 41 11.91 16.55 2.78
C CYS A 41 11.86 18.01 2.30
N ASN A 42 10.85 18.76 2.75
CA ASN A 42 10.78 20.21 2.61
C ASN A 42 11.90 20.91 3.39
N ALA A 43 11.97 22.24 3.30
CA ALA A 43 12.91 23.03 4.11
C ALA A 43 12.53 22.99 5.60
N THR A 44 11.26 23.25 5.92
CA THR A 44 10.74 23.37 7.29
C THR A 44 9.52 22.48 7.52
N THR A 45 9.33 22.10 8.78
CA THR A 45 8.19 21.30 9.23
C THR A 45 7.08 22.21 9.70
N ASN A 46 5.83 21.97 9.29
CA ASN A 46 4.67 22.68 9.82
C ASN A 46 3.99 21.85 10.94
N GLU A 47 3.04 22.46 11.65
CA GLU A 47 2.33 21.79 12.76
C GLU A 47 1.70 20.44 12.34
N ARG A 48 1.09 20.40 11.15
CA ARG A 48 0.52 19.18 10.57
C ARG A 48 1.59 18.12 10.28
N GLY A 49 2.78 18.56 9.87
CA GLY A 49 3.96 17.72 9.70
C GLY A 49 4.41 17.08 11.01
N PHE A 50 4.43 17.83 12.11
CA PHE A 50 4.73 17.27 13.43
C PHE A 50 3.68 16.24 13.88
N ARG A 51 2.38 16.53 13.69
CA ARG A 51 1.31 15.55 13.97
C ARG A 51 1.44 14.28 13.12
N LEU A 52 1.83 14.42 11.85
CA LEU A 52 2.09 13.26 10.97
C LEU A 52 3.30 12.45 11.46
N LEU A 53 4.38 13.11 11.88
CA LEU A 53 5.57 12.44 12.43
C LEU A 53 5.25 11.71 13.75
N GLU A 54 4.46 12.34 14.63
CA GLU A 54 3.99 11.74 15.87
C GLU A 54 3.12 10.51 15.62
N PHE A 55 2.16 10.61 14.70
CA PHE A 55 1.34 9.49 14.27
C PHE A 55 2.21 8.34 13.72
N ALA A 56 3.15 8.67 12.83
CA ALA A 56 4.03 7.68 12.22
C ALA A 56 4.92 6.99 13.26
N ALA A 57 5.57 7.75 14.15
CA ALA A 57 6.43 7.20 15.19
C ALA A 57 5.66 6.30 16.16
N THR A 58 4.51 6.77 16.65
CA THR A 58 3.63 6.03 17.59
C THR A 58 3.19 4.69 16.98
N ASN A 59 2.90 4.66 15.69
CA ASN A 59 2.44 3.46 14.99
C ASN A 59 3.57 2.63 14.36
N ASN A 60 4.84 2.93 14.66
CA ASN A 60 6.00 2.28 14.06
C ASN A 60 5.96 2.28 12.52
N LEU A 61 5.62 3.42 11.94
CA LEU A 61 5.60 3.68 10.50
C LEU A 61 6.82 4.50 10.08
N VAL A 62 7.22 4.36 8.82
CA VAL A 62 8.23 5.18 8.16
C VAL A 62 7.62 5.92 6.98
N VAL A 63 8.02 7.17 6.77
CA VAL A 63 7.57 8.00 5.64
C VAL A 63 8.45 7.69 4.42
N ALA A 64 8.02 6.71 3.63
CA ALA A 64 8.80 6.03 2.60
C ALA A 64 9.41 6.97 1.55
N ASN A 65 8.64 7.93 1.04
CA ASN A 65 9.07 8.89 0.01
C ASN A 65 9.97 10.03 0.54
N THR A 66 10.38 9.97 1.81
CA THR A 66 11.42 10.84 2.38
C THR A 66 12.76 10.14 2.56
N LEU A 67 12.79 8.79 2.48
CA LEU A 67 13.97 7.98 2.82
C LEU A 67 15.09 8.05 1.76
N GLY A 68 14.74 8.25 0.49
CA GLY A 68 15.69 8.32 -0.60
C GLY A 68 16.53 9.61 -0.56
N ASN A 69 17.60 9.66 -1.36
CA ASN A 69 18.29 10.90 -1.68
C ASN A 69 17.86 11.35 -3.08
N HIS A 70 17.07 12.41 -3.15
CA HIS A 70 16.44 12.85 -4.39
C HIS A 70 16.73 14.33 -4.66
N LYS A 71 16.84 14.67 -5.95
CA LYS A 71 16.85 16.08 -6.37
C LYS A 71 15.48 16.72 -6.11
N PRO A 72 15.39 18.04 -5.91
CA PRO A 72 14.16 18.73 -5.54
C PRO A 72 12.94 18.43 -6.42
N SER A 73 13.14 18.35 -7.75
CA SER A 73 12.05 18.00 -8.69
C SER A 73 11.47 16.60 -8.49
N ARG A 74 12.13 15.71 -7.74
CA ARG A 74 11.60 14.38 -7.40
C ARG A 74 11.05 14.31 -5.97
N ILE A 75 11.08 15.41 -5.24
CA ILE A 75 10.55 15.53 -3.87
C ILE A 75 9.16 16.19 -3.90
N TRP A 76 9.00 17.25 -4.69
CA TRP A 76 7.76 18.03 -4.73
C TRP A 76 6.59 17.23 -5.29
N THR A 77 5.48 17.27 -4.56
CA THR A 77 4.25 16.56 -4.89
C THR A 77 3.12 17.52 -5.24
N TRP A 78 3.27 18.81 -4.95
CA TRP A 78 2.28 19.85 -5.26
C TRP A 78 2.96 21.13 -5.76
N HIS A 79 2.31 21.80 -6.70
CA HIS A 79 2.73 23.04 -7.36
C HIS A 79 1.65 24.11 -7.21
N SER A 80 2.04 25.32 -6.80
CA SER A 80 1.09 26.44 -6.82
C SER A 80 0.62 26.77 -8.25
N PRO A 81 -0.58 27.32 -8.47
CA PRO A 81 -1.09 27.66 -9.80
C PRO A 81 -0.18 28.58 -10.63
N ASN A 82 0.55 29.48 -9.97
CA ASN A 82 1.53 30.38 -10.59
C ASN A 82 2.97 29.79 -10.65
N ASN A 83 3.12 28.53 -10.26
CA ASN A 83 4.37 27.78 -10.22
C ASN A 83 5.50 28.41 -9.37
N GLN A 84 5.17 29.29 -8.42
CA GLN A 84 6.15 29.94 -7.54
C GLN A 84 6.52 29.09 -6.31
N TYR A 85 5.60 28.25 -5.85
CA TYR A 85 5.79 27.42 -4.66
C TYR A 85 5.65 25.94 -4.99
N HIS A 86 6.54 25.15 -4.40
CA HIS A 86 6.54 23.69 -4.52
C HIS A 86 6.63 23.07 -3.14
N ASN A 87 5.77 22.10 -2.87
CA ASN A 87 5.71 21.45 -1.58
C ASN A 87 5.64 19.93 -1.76
N GLN A 88 6.20 19.21 -0.80
CA GLN A 88 5.89 17.79 -0.59
C GLN A 88 4.80 17.73 0.49
N ILE A 89 3.60 17.29 0.10
CA ILE A 89 2.42 17.13 0.98
C ILE A 89 1.75 15.77 0.86
N ASP A 90 2.11 15.02 -0.19
CA ASP A 90 1.67 13.65 -0.41
C ASP A 90 2.72 12.67 0.12
N TYR A 91 2.28 11.75 0.98
CA TYR A 91 3.18 10.83 1.68
C TYR A 91 2.71 9.40 1.63
N ILE A 92 3.69 8.49 1.55
CA ILE A 92 3.49 7.05 1.63
C ILE A 92 4.12 6.57 2.93
N LEU A 93 3.32 6.03 3.83
CA LEU A 93 3.75 5.48 5.11
C LEU A 93 3.70 3.96 5.06
N VAL A 94 4.72 3.31 5.63
CA VAL A 94 4.84 1.84 5.67
C VAL A 94 5.27 1.42 7.06
N ARG A 95 4.78 0.28 7.56
CA ARG A 95 5.29 -0.27 8.83
C ARG A 95 6.81 -0.50 8.76
N LYS A 96 7.52 -0.01 9.77
CA LYS A 96 8.99 -0.05 9.90
C LYS A 96 9.56 -1.46 9.75
N ARG A 97 8.83 -2.49 10.22
CA ARG A 97 9.21 -3.91 10.04
C ARG A 97 9.36 -4.34 8.57
N PHE A 98 8.72 -3.65 7.63
CA PHE A 98 8.82 -3.91 6.19
C PHE A 98 9.64 -2.84 5.44
N GLN A 99 10.33 -1.95 6.15
CA GLN A 99 11.13 -0.88 5.55
C GLN A 99 12.18 -1.42 4.58
N THR A 100 12.75 -2.59 4.83
CA THR A 100 13.74 -3.24 3.94
C THR A 100 13.17 -3.65 2.58
N GLY A 101 11.84 -3.74 2.47
CA GLY A 101 11.15 -3.95 1.19
C GLY A 101 11.04 -2.68 0.35
N ILE A 102 11.24 -1.49 0.94
CA ILE A 102 11.11 -0.22 0.23
C ILE A 102 12.36 0.03 -0.61
N ASN A 103 12.20 0.18 -1.93
CA ASN A 103 13.27 0.71 -2.77
C ASN A 103 13.26 2.24 -2.68
N ALA A 104 14.01 2.77 -1.72
CA ALA A 104 14.08 4.21 -1.45
C ALA A 104 14.54 5.02 -2.67
N ALA A 105 15.44 4.49 -3.51
CA ALA A 105 15.90 5.18 -4.72
C ALA A 105 14.78 5.37 -5.78
N ARG A 106 13.76 4.51 -5.75
CA ARG A 106 12.60 4.53 -6.67
C ARG A 106 11.29 4.95 -5.99
N THR A 107 11.34 5.49 -4.78
CA THR A 107 10.15 5.91 -4.02
C THR A 107 10.11 7.43 -3.89
N ARG A 108 9.42 8.10 -4.82
CA ARG A 108 9.55 9.55 -5.05
C ARG A 108 8.40 10.10 -5.92
N ALA A 109 8.35 11.42 -6.05
CA ALA A 109 7.47 12.09 -7.01
C ALA A 109 7.92 11.87 -8.46
N PHE A 110 6.95 11.86 -9.37
CA PHE A 110 7.14 11.60 -10.79
C PHE A 110 6.53 12.74 -11.64
N PRO A 111 7.23 13.87 -11.80
CA PRO A 111 6.70 15.04 -12.54
C PRO A 111 6.53 14.85 -14.04
N GLY A 112 7.03 13.73 -14.60
CA GLY A 112 6.88 13.41 -16.01
C GLY A 112 5.57 12.69 -16.33
N ALA A 113 4.72 12.45 -15.35
CA ALA A 113 3.39 11.89 -15.57
C ALA A 113 2.42 13.02 -15.97
N ASP A 114 1.77 12.87 -17.11
CA ASP A 114 0.71 13.78 -17.53
C ASP A 114 -0.61 13.40 -16.85
N ILE A 115 -0.97 14.13 -15.79
CA ILE A 115 -2.14 13.82 -14.93
C ILE A 115 -3.15 14.96 -14.83
N GLY A 116 -2.89 16.12 -15.47
CA GLY A 116 -3.82 17.26 -15.47
C GLY A 116 -4.12 17.85 -14.08
N SER A 117 -3.22 17.70 -13.11
CA SER A 117 -3.35 18.20 -11.73
C SER A 117 -2.17 19.10 -11.36
N ASP A 118 -2.38 19.95 -10.36
CA ASP A 118 -1.34 20.68 -9.64
C ASP A 118 -0.48 19.77 -8.74
N HIS A 119 -0.89 18.51 -8.55
CA HIS A 119 -0.08 17.47 -7.90
C HIS A 119 0.77 16.69 -8.90
N ASN A 120 1.91 16.17 -8.44
CA ASN A 120 2.71 15.15 -9.12
C ASN A 120 2.34 13.76 -8.60
N LEU A 121 2.31 12.77 -9.48
CA LEU A 121 2.19 11.37 -9.09
C LEU A 121 3.32 10.97 -8.12
N VAL A 122 2.98 10.39 -6.97
CA VAL A 122 3.95 9.80 -6.04
C VAL A 122 3.92 8.29 -6.19
N MET A 123 5.08 7.67 -6.39
CA MET A 123 5.20 6.22 -6.54
C MET A 123 6.14 5.64 -5.50
N MET A 124 5.80 4.44 -5.03
CA MET A 124 6.69 3.58 -4.23
C MET A 124 6.94 2.27 -4.97
N THR A 125 8.22 1.86 -5.03
CA THR A 125 8.57 0.50 -5.44
C THR A 125 8.79 -0.35 -4.19
N PHE A 126 7.99 -1.39 -4.01
CA PHE A 126 7.98 -2.22 -2.80
C PHE A 126 8.20 -3.71 -3.13
N ARG A 127 9.24 -4.30 -2.53
CA ARG A 127 9.61 -5.71 -2.70
C ARG A 127 9.06 -6.53 -1.55
N ILE A 128 8.16 -7.45 -1.87
CA ILE A 128 7.60 -8.41 -0.92
C ILE A 128 8.22 -9.78 -1.17
N ARG A 129 8.60 -10.47 -0.09
CA ARG A 129 8.92 -11.91 -0.12
C ARG A 129 7.79 -12.64 0.57
N LEU A 130 6.95 -13.32 -0.21
CA LEU A 130 5.87 -14.13 0.31
C LEU A 130 6.38 -15.54 0.59
N ARG A 131 5.91 -16.15 1.68
CA ARG A 131 6.13 -17.57 1.94
C ARG A 131 5.37 -18.36 0.88
N ASN A 132 6.06 -19.28 0.20
CA ASN A 132 5.39 -20.23 -0.67
C ASN A 132 4.49 -21.12 0.19
N THR A 133 3.19 -20.99 0.02
CA THR A 133 2.22 -21.93 0.59
C THR A 133 2.01 -23.01 -0.45
N ASN A 134 2.37 -24.25 -0.13
CA ASN A 134 1.98 -25.38 -0.96
C ASN A 134 0.46 -25.30 -1.07
N LYS A 135 -0.06 -25.11 -2.29
CA LYS A 135 -1.50 -25.23 -2.53
C LYS A 135 -1.88 -26.59 -1.96
N ALA A 136 -2.94 -26.64 -1.14
CA ALA A 136 -3.54 -27.91 -0.81
C ALA A 136 -3.73 -28.65 -2.13
N ASN A 137 -3.23 -29.88 -2.22
CA ASN A 137 -3.52 -30.73 -3.36
C ASN A 137 -5.04 -30.87 -3.39
N PHE A 138 -5.71 -30.04 -4.18
CA PHE A 138 -7.06 -30.34 -4.60
C PHE A 138 -6.91 -31.60 -5.44
N THR A 139 -6.99 -32.77 -4.80
CA THR A 139 -7.28 -34.00 -5.49
C THR A 139 -8.53 -33.68 -6.30
N ARG A 140 -8.38 -33.61 -7.62
CA ARG A 140 -9.52 -33.43 -8.52
C ARG A 140 -10.54 -34.47 -8.09
N LEU A 141 -11.68 -34.01 -7.56
CA LEU A 141 -12.77 -34.89 -7.15
C LEU A 141 -13.13 -35.74 -8.38
N ARG A 142 -12.66 -36.98 -8.39
CA ARG A 142 -13.00 -37.98 -9.41
C ARG A 142 -14.21 -38.70 -8.87
N PHE A 143 -15.38 -38.32 -9.35
CA PHE A 143 -16.59 -39.08 -9.09
C PHE A 143 -16.45 -40.46 -9.76
N ASN A 144 -16.78 -41.52 -9.04
CA ASN A 144 -16.92 -42.84 -9.62
C ASN A 144 -18.23 -42.85 -10.45
N LEU A 145 -18.09 -42.84 -11.77
CA LEU A 145 -19.22 -42.80 -12.71
C LEU A 145 -19.67 -44.20 -13.15
N ASP A 146 -19.07 -45.29 -12.66
CA ASP A 146 -19.39 -46.64 -13.12
C ASP A 146 -20.86 -47.01 -12.84
N LYS A 147 -21.41 -46.53 -11.72
CA LYS A 147 -22.82 -46.74 -11.38
C LYS A 147 -23.79 -46.02 -12.32
N LEU A 148 -23.37 -44.95 -12.99
CA LEU A 148 -24.20 -44.25 -13.98
C LEU A 148 -24.27 -44.98 -15.33
N LYS A 149 -23.57 -46.11 -15.48
CA LYS A 149 -23.72 -47.01 -16.63
C LYS A 149 -25.01 -47.84 -16.53
N ASP A 150 -25.55 -48.02 -15.33
CA ASP A 150 -26.88 -48.60 -15.12
C ASP A 150 -27.96 -47.58 -15.51
N PRO A 151 -28.87 -47.90 -16.45
CA PRO A 151 -29.92 -46.98 -16.90
C PRO A 151 -30.83 -46.49 -15.78
N SER A 152 -31.17 -47.35 -14.81
CA SER A 152 -32.07 -46.99 -13.71
C SER A 152 -31.43 -45.98 -12.76
N ILE A 153 -30.15 -46.19 -12.43
CA ILE A 153 -29.37 -45.29 -11.59
C ILE A 153 -29.16 -43.94 -12.29
N LYS A 154 -28.96 -43.96 -13.61
CA LYS A 154 -28.82 -42.74 -14.41
C LYS A 154 -30.10 -41.91 -14.42
N GLU A 155 -31.26 -42.55 -14.61
CA GLU A 155 -32.56 -41.87 -14.59
C GLU A 155 -32.88 -41.30 -13.20
N GLU A 156 -32.67 -42.07 -12.14
CA GLU A 156 -32.86 -41.59 -10.76
C GLU A 156 -31.96 -40.39 -10.45
N PHE A 157 -30.70 -40.45 -10.88
CA PHE A 157 -29.76 -39.35 -10.71
C PHE A 157 -30.18 -38.10 -11.48
N GLN A 158 -30.62 -38.25 -12.74
CA GLN A 158 -31.11 -37.13 -13.55
C GLN A 158 -32.36 -36.49 -12.95
N ALA A 159 -33.30 -37.28 -12.43
CA ALA A 159 -34.50 -36.77 -11.75
C ALA A 159 -34.15 -35.96 -10.50
N LYS A 160 -33.22 -36.47 -9.67
CA LYS A 160 -32.74 -35.76 -8.47
C LYS A 160 -32.04 -34.45 -8.77
N ILE A 161 -31.18 -34.42 -9.80
CA ILE A 161 -30.50 -33.20 -10.24
C ILE A 161 -31.50 -32.19 -10.82
N GLY A 162 -32.42 -32.64 -11.68
CA GLY A 162 -33.46 -31.80 -12.26
C GLY A 162 -34.36 -31.16 -11.21
N ALA A 163 -34.71 -31.89 -10.14
CA ALA A 163 -35.50 -31.36 -9.03
C ALA A 163 -34.76 -30.29 -8.19
N HIS A 164 -33.42 -30.33 -8.15
CA HIS A 164 -32.60 -29.35 -7.41
C HIS A 164 -32.22 -28.11 -8.22
N LEU A 165 -32.33 -28.13 -9.56
CA LEU A 165 -31.96 -27.02 -10.44
C LEU A 165 -33.13 -26.08 -10.79
N VAL A 166 -34.33 -26.37 -10.29
CA VAL A 166 -35.58 -25.60 -10.55
C VAL A 166 -36.04 -24.82 -9.30
N GLN A 167 -35.21 -24.73 -8.26
CA GLN A 167 -35.34 -23.77 -7.15
C GLN A 167 -34.36 -22.61 -7.31
#